data_AF-A0A6G0QNJ2-F1
#
_entry.id   AF-A0A6G0QNJ2-F1
#
_cell.length_a   1.000
_cell.length_b   1.000
_cell.length_c   1.000
_cell.angle_alpha   90.00
_cell.angle_beta   90.00
_cell.angle_gamma   90.00
#
_symmetry.space_group_name_H-M   'P 1'
#
loop_
_entity.id
_entity.type
_entity.pdbx_description
1 polymer ?
#
loop_
_entity_poly.entity_id
_entity_poly.type
_entity_poly.pdbx_seq_one_letter_code
_entity_poly.pdbx_strand_id
1 'polypeptide(L)'
;MVKDTQVPFAGLKFNGNPNDFQRWKDAVVAHLVSKTNSRKISEIRAGRAAPRHGFQDLFLRPAHIADPGPDATDDARNQHEHEVALLDEVDSYIRDMVNRTLPHTYMNQLSTPLSAQTVAAFWAQLEVEFGKSDAMGMVELIMEFEKTLTEDFKSVDELFQKLRNVRNRLNRQGQETLRVHLLPSQLTIAKLLATLPGHLWGPSVTFSQEEFTLE
;
A
#
# COMPACT_ATOMS: atom_id res chain seq x y z
N MET A 1 -7.43 34.39 -22.20
CA MET A 1 -6.67 33.42 -21.39
C MET A 1 -7.67 32.63 -20.57
N VAL A 2 -7.95 31.39 -20.98
CA VAL A 2 -8.81 30.48 -20.22
C VAL A 2 -8.04 30.09 -18.96
N LYS A 3 -8.48 30.55 -17.79
CA LYS A 3 -8.03 29.97 -16.52
C LYS A 3 -8.56 28.55 -16.52
N ASP A 4 -7.70 27.58 -16.83
CA ASP A 4 -7.97 26.18 -16.52
C ASP A 4 -8.23 26.12 -15.02
N THR A 5 -9.51 26.05 -14.67
CA THR A 5 -9.94 25.92 -13.28
C THR A 5 -9.84 24.43 -12.99
N GLN A 6 -8.61 23.93 -13.02
CA GLN A 6 -8.32 22.55 -12.67
C GLN A 6 -8.72 22.40 -11.21
N VAL A 7 -9.83 21.71 -10.96
CA VAL A 7 -10.31 21.46 -9.61
C VAL A 7 -9.15 20.82 -8.83
N PRO A 8 -8.68 21.43 -7.72
CA PRO A 8 -7.55 20.91 -6.97
C PRO A 8 -7.77 19.44 -6.63
N PHE A 9 -6.78 18.60 -6.92
CA PHE A 9 -6.75 17.16 -6.58
C PHE A 9 -7.81 16.27 -7.25
N ALA A 10 -8.50 16.72 -8.32
CA ALA A 10 -9.54 15.93 -8.98
C ALA A 10 -9.07 14.52 -9.43
N GLY A 11 -7.81 14.39 -9.86
CA GLY A 11 -7.20 13.11 -10.24
C GLY A 11 -6.69 12.25 -9.08
N LEU A 12 -6.84 12.71 -7.83
CA LEU A 12 -6.32 12.05 -6.63
C LEU A 12 -7.43 11.59 -5.68
N LYS A 13 -8.68 11.52 -6.13
CA LYS A 13 -9.78 11.02 -5.30
C LYS A 13 -9.61 9.52 -5.01
N PHE A 14 -9.60 9.15 -3.73
CA PHE A 14 -9.66 7.77 -3.29
C PHE A 14 -11.11 7.34 -3.14
N ASN A 15 -11.42 6.14 -3.60
CA ASN A 15 -12.77 5.57 -3.55
C ASN A 15 -13.04 4.75 -2.28
N GLY A 16 -12.03 4.54 -1.42
CA GLY A 16 -12.15 3.70 -0.23
C GLY A 16 -11.98 2.20 -0.48
N ASN A 17 -11.74 1.78 -1.72
CA ASN A 17 -11.52 0.37 -2.05
C ASN A 17 -10.05 -0.02 -1.76
N PRO A 18 -9.77 -0.98 -0.86
CA PRO A 18 -8.41 -1.42 -0.58
C PRO A 18 -7.65 -1.92 -1.82
N ASN A 19 -8.35 -2.49 -2.81
CA ASN A 19 -7.70 -2.96 -4.04
C ASN A 19 -7.15 -1.81 -4.91
N ASP A 20 -7.71 -0.60 -4.78
CA ASP A 20 -7.26 0.59 -5.51
C ASP A 20 -6.26 1.43 -4.68
N PHE A 21 -6.04 1.09 -3.41
CA PHE A 21 -5.25 1.89 -2.48
C PHE A 21 -3.80 2.06 -2.94
N GLN A 22 -3.14 1.00 -3.41
CA GLN A 22 -1.76 1.11 -3.86
C GLN A 22 -1.63 2.01 -5.09
N ARG A 23 -2.53 1.88 -6.07
CA ARG A 23 -2.56 2.73 -7.25
C ARG A 23 -2.82 4.20 -6.90
N TRP A 24 -3.76 4.44 -5.98
CA TRP A 24 -4.05 5.77 -5.47
C TRP A 24 -2.84 6.35 -4.74
N LYS A 25 -2.19 5.56 -3.87
CA LYS A 25 -0.98 5.93 -3.15
C LYS A 25 0.12 6.37 -4.10
N ASP A 26 0.41 5.59 -5.13
CA ASP A 26 1.42 5.91 -6.14
C ASP A 26 1.11 7.23 -6.85
N ALA A 27 -0.16 7.49 -7.17
CA ALA A 27 -0.59 8.76 -7.77
C ALA A 27 -0.39 9.95 -6.83
N VAL A 28 -0.70 9.80 -5.54
CA VAL A 28 -0.46 10.84 -4.52
C VAL A 28 1.04 11.11 -4.39
N VAL A 29 1.88 10.09 -4.27
CA VAL A 29 3.34 10.26 -4.16
C VAL A 29 3.89 10.93 -5.42
N ALA A 30 3.48 10.50 -6.62
CA ALA A 30 3.91 11.11 -7.88
C ALA A 30 3.52 12.61 -7.96
N HIS A 31 2.32 12.96 -7.50
CA HIS A 31 1.87 14.35 -7.43
C HIS A 31 2.73 15.19 -6.47
N LEU A 32 3.05 14.68 -5.28
CA LEU A 32 3.91 15.39 -4.33
C LEU A 32 5.35 15.53 -4.85
N VAL A 33 5.90 14.50 -5.50
CA VAL A 33 7.20 14.58 -6.16
C VAL A 33 7.21 15.67 -7.24
N SER A 34 6.13 15.77 -8.03
CA SER A 34 5.97 16.84 -9.02
C SER A 34 5.96 18.23 -8.37
N LYS A 35 5.27 18.39 -7.23
CA LYS A 35 5.28 19.63 -6.43
C LYS A 35 6.67 19.97 -5.90
N THR A 36 7.38 18.99 -5.35
CA THR A 36 8.78 19.15 -4.91
C THR A 36 9.67 19.64 -6.04
N ASN A 37 9.56 19.04 -7.23
CA ASN A 37 10.35 19.43 -8.41
C ASN A 37 10.02 20.86 -8.87
N SER A 38 8.73 21.22 -8.89
CA SER A 38 8.28 22.57 -9.23
C SER A 38 8.84 23.62 -8.25
N ARG A 39 8.84 23.32 -6.93
CA ARG A 39 9.41 24.21 -5.91
C ARG A 39 10.92 24.34 -6.07
N LYS A 40 11.65 23.24 -6.26
CA LYS A 40 13.10 23.27 -6.52
C LYS A 40 13.44 24.21 -7.69
N ILE A 41 12.69 24.13 -8.79
CA ILE A 41 12.89 25.03 -9.94
C ILE A 41 12.62 26.50 -9.56
N SER A 42 11.56 26.76 -8.77
CA SER A 42 11.23 28.11 -8.30
C SER A 42 12.32 28.72 -7.42
N GLU A 43 12.84 27.96 -6.44
CA GLU A 43 13.90 28.42 -5.55
C GLU A 43 15.21 28.71 -6.30
N ILE A 44 15.59 27.82 -7.23
CA ILE A 44 16.78 28.02 -8.09
C ILE A 44 16.64 29.31 -8.91
N ARG A 45 15.45 29.58 -9.49
CA ARG A 45 15.19 30.83 -10.24
C ARG A 45 15.23 32.07 -9.35
N ALA A 46 14.88 31.93 -8.08
CA ALA A 46 14.96 33.01 -7.09
C ALA A 46 16.38 33.19 -6.51
N GLY A 47 17.38 32.42 -6.95
CA GLY A 47 18.74 32.48 -6.42
C GLY A 47 18.88 31.91 -5.01
N ARG A 48 17.91 31.12 -4.54
CA ARG A 48 17.88 30.51 -3.21
C ARG A 48 18.39 29.08 -3.23
N ALA A 49 18.81 28.59 -2.07
CA ALA A 49 19.15 27.18 -1.89
C ALA A 49 17.91 26.29 -2.08
N ALA A 50 18.11 25.08 -2.59
CA ALA A 50 17.02 24.13 -2.73
C ALA A 50 16.46 23.73 -1.35
N PRO A 51 15.14 23.50 -1.22
CA PRO A 51 14.55 23.06 0.05
C PRO A 51 15.16 21.72 0.48
N ARG A 52 15.46 21.60 1.78
CA ARG A 52 16.00 20.35 2.37
C ARG A 52 14.99 19.22 2.37
N HIS A 53 13.71 19.56 2.48
CA HIS A 53 12.59 18.62 2.51
C HIS A 53 11.68 18.83 1.32
N GLY A 54 11.33 17.73 0.64
CA GLY A 54 10.27 17.67 -0.36
C GLY A 54 8.92 17.36 0.27
N PHE A 55 7.85 17.59 -0.50
CA PHE A 55 6.48 17.33 -0.10
C PHE A 55 6.25 15.87 0.33
N GLN A 56 6.86 14.92 -0.38
CA GLN A 56 6.71 13.49 -0.09
C GLN A 56 7.42 13.05 1.21
N ASP A 57 8.37 13.84 1.72
CA ASP A 57 9.21 13.42 2.86
C ASP A 57 8.43 13.43 4.18
N LEU A 58 7.39 14.27 4.28
CA LEU A 58 6.47 14.36 5.44
C LEU A 58 5.58 13.14 5.63
N PHE A 59 5.45 12.28 4.62
CA PHE A 59 4.75 10.99 4.78
C PHE A 59 5.60 9.94 5.50
N LEU A 60 6.92 9.99 5.32
CA LEU A 60 7.81 8.97 5.87
C LEU A 60 8.10 9.23 7.34
N ARG A 61 8.32 10.49 7.71
CA ARG A 61 8.67 10.90 9.07
C ARG A 61 8.17 12.32 9.34
N PRO A 62 7.89 12.67 10.60
CA PRO A 62 7.77 14.07 10.99
C PRO A 62 9.04 14.81 10.54
N ALA A 63 8.88 15.84 9.72
CA ALA A 63 10.01 16.69 9.34
C ALA A 63 10.41 17.51 10.58
N HIS A 64 11.71 17.52 10.89
CA HIS A 64 12.26 18.28 12.00
C HIS A 64 13.40 19.15 11.48
N ILE A 65 13.27 20.46 11.63
CA ILE A 65 14.34 21.41 11.37
C ILE A 65 14.96 21.74 12.72
N ALA A 66 16.25 21.47 12.87
CA ALA A 66 16.96 21.82 14.09
C ALA A 66 17.05 23.33 14.24
N ASP A 67 16.82 23.81 15.47
CA ASP A 67 16.98 25.22 15.81
C ASP A 67 18.43 25.66 15.56
N PRO A 68 18.63 26.91 15.07
CA PRO A 68 19.95 27.46 14.93
C PRO A 68 20.60 27.60 16.32
N GLY A 69 21.88 27.23 16.43
CA GLY A 69 22.64 27.38 17.67
C GLY A 69 22.77 28.85 18.12
N PRO A 70 23.20 29.09 19.37
CA PRO A 70 23.29 30.45 19.94
C PRO A 70 24.21 31.37 19.11
N ASP A 71 25.26 30.81 18.51
CA ASP A 71 26.26 31.53 17.70
C ASP A 71 25.94 31.53 16.19
N ALA A 72 24.73 31.14 15.78
CA ALA A 72 24.34 31.12 14.38
C ALA A 72 24.30 32.52 13.77
N THR A 73 24.79 32.65 12.54
CA THR A 73 24.73 33.90 11.77
C THR A 73 23.29 34.28 11.42
N ASP A 74 23.07 35.57 11.13
CA ASP A 74 21.75 36.06 10.71
C ASP A 74 21.26 35.36 9.43
N ASP A 75 22.16 35.06 8.49
CA ASP A 75 21.83 34.27 7.29
C ASP A 75 21.36 32.85 7.63
N ALA A 76 21.97 32.20 8.63
CA ALA A 76 21.57 30.87 9.07
C ALA A 76 20.21 30.90 9.77
N ARG A 77 19.91 31.95 10.53
CA ARG A 77 18.59 32.16 11.18
C ARG A 77 17.50 32.44 10.14
N ASN A 78 17.77 33.31 9.17
CA ASN A 78 16.85 33.60 8.06
C ASN A 78 16.55 32.36 7.21
N GLN A 79 17.57 31.54 6.95
CA GLN A 79 17.40 30.27 6.24
C GLN A 79 16.56 29.28 7.06
N HIS A 80 16.76 29.20 8.38
CA HIS A 80 15.95 28.37 9.27
C HIS A 80 14.48 28.81 9.26
N GLU A 81 14.19 30.10 9.45
CA GLU A 81 12.81 30.63 9.40
C GLU A 81 12.11 30.33 8.07
N HIS A 82 12.85 30.46 6.96
CA HIS A 82 12.34 30.11 5.64
C HIS A 82 12.03 28.61 5.51
N GLU A 83 12.89 27.74 6.03
CA GLU A 83 12.66 26.29 6.03
C GLU A 83 11.46 25.90 6.91
N VAL A 84 11.26 26.56 8.06
CA VAL A 84 10.09 26.34 8.92
C VAL A 84 8.80 26.75 8.20
N ALA A 85 8.75 27.95 7.63
CA ALA A 85 7.59 28.42 6.87
C ALA A 85 7.26 27.50 5.67
N LEU A 86 8.29 26.97 5.01
CA LEU A 86 8.14 25.96 3.96
C LEU A 86 7.47 24.69 4.48
N LEU A 87 7.92 24.16 5.63
CA LEU A 87 7.30 22.96 6.20
C LEU A 87 5.85 23.19 6.58
N ASP A 88 5.50 24.34 7.14
CA ASP A 88 4.12 24.70 7.47
C ASP A 88 3.23 24.78 6.21
N GLU A 89 3.75 25.36 5.12
CA GLU A 89 3.08 25.40 3.81
C GLU A 89 2.81 23.97 3.30
N VAL A 90 3.82 23.09 3.37
CA VAL A 90 3.73 21.71 2.89
C VAL A 90 2.77 20.88 3.76
N ASP A 91 2.84 21.00 5.07
CA ASP A 91 1.95 20.30 6.01
C ASP A 91 0.48 20.71 5.76
N SER A 92 0.20 22.02 5.67
CA SER A 92 -1.13 22.53 5.32
C SER A 92 -1.61 22.02 3.97
N TYR A 93 -0.73 22.00 2.96
CA TYR A 93 -1.06 21.51 1.63
C TYR A 93 -1.47 20.03 1.64
N ILE A 94 -0.70 19.20 2.33
CA ILE A 94 -0.99 17.76 2.44
C ILE A 94 -2.29 17.54 3.20
N ARG A 95 -2.54 18.28 4.29
CA ARG A 95 -3.80 18.19 5.05
C ARG A 95 -5.01 18.56 4.19
N ASP A 96 -4.94 19.66 3.43
CA ASP A 96 -6.01 20.06 2.50
C ASP A 96 -6.21 19.01 1.40
N MET A 97 -5.12 18.47 0.84
CA MET A 97 -5.18 17.38 -0.13
C MET A 97 -5.94 16.20 0.45
N VAL A 98 -5.50 15.65 1.59
CA VAL A 98 -6.10 14.49 2.25
C VAL A 98 -7.59 14.72 2.54
N ASN A 99 -7.95 15.88 3.11
CA ASN A 99 -9.34 16.25 3.40
C ASN A 99 -10.23 16.24 2.15
N ARG A 100 -9.66 16.55 0.99
CA ARG A 100 -10.38 16.59 -0.29
C ARG A 100 -10.30 15.27 -1.04
N THR A 101 -9.26 14.47 -0.87
CA THR A 101 -9.04 13.27 -1.67
C THR A 101 -9.64 12.03 -1.06
N LEU A 102 -9.75 11.95 0.27
CA LEU A 102 -10.33 10.79 0.95
C LEU A 102 -11.85 10.86 1.05
N PRO A 103 -12.53 9.70 1.19
CA PRO A 103 -13.96 9.67 1.46
C PRO A 103 -14.32 10.37 2.77
N HIS A 104 -15.35 11.22 2.76
CA HIS A 104 -15.83 11.90 3.97
C HIS A 104 -16.31 10.91 5.04
N THR A 105 -16.88 9.78 4.63
CA THR A 105 -17.28 8.69 5.53
C THR A 105 -16.11 8.18 6.35
N TYR A 106 -14.95 8.02 5.71
CA TYR A 106 -13.71 7.61 6.37
C TYR A 106 -13.20 8.69 7.33
N MET A 107 -13.12 9.95 6.87
CA MET A 107 -12.65 11.07 7.70
C MET A 107 -13.46 11.26 8.98
N ASN A 108 -14.77 10.97 8.95
CA ASN A 108 -15.66 11.06 10.11
C ASN A 108 -15.53 9.88 11.09
N GLN A 109 -14.89 8.78 10.68
CA GLN A 109 -14.70 7.58 11.50
C GLN A 109 -13.30 7.51 12.15
N LEU A 110 -12.44 8.50 11.88
CA LEU A 110 -11.11 8.56 12.48
C LEU A 110 -11.20 8.65 14.00
N SER A 111 -10.55 7.72 14.70
CA SER A 111 -10.43 7.77 16.16
C SER A 111 -9.62 8.97 16.64
N THR A 112 -8.61 9.38 15.87
CA THR A 112 -7.85 10.62 16.08
C THR A 112 -8.05 11.53 14.87
N PRO A 113 -8.66 12.72 15.05
CA PRO A 113 -8.84 13.68 13.95
C PRO A 113 -7.50 14.03 13.29
N LEU A 114 -7.49 14.26 11.97
CA LEU A 114 -6.27 14.66 11.25
C LEU A 114 -5.58 15.86 11.91
N SER A 115 -6.33 16.85 12.38
CA SER A 115 -5.81 18.04 13.08
C SER A 115 -5.09 17.75 14.40
N ALA A 116 -5.34 16.60 15.02
CA ALA A 116 -4.76 16.20 16.31
C ALA A 116 -3.56 15.25 16.17
N GLN A 117 -3.11 14.95 14.95
CA GLN A 117 -1.95 14.09 14.69
C GLN A 117 -1.04 14.63 13.58
N THR A 118 0.16 14.06 13.47
CA THR A 118 1.10 14.38 12.38
C THR A 118 0.63 13.76 11.06
N VAL A 119 0.99 14.38 9.94
CA VAL A 119 0.74 13.82 8.60
C VAL A 119 1.34 12.41 8.46
N ALA A 120 2.54 12.18 8.99
CA ALA A 120 3.19 10.87 8.98
C ALA A 120 2.40 9.79 9.75
N ALA A 121 1.90 10.13 10.95
CA ALA A 121 1.11 9.18 11.75
C ALA A 121 -0.22 8.82 11.05
N PHE A 122 -0.91 9.83 10.52
CA PHE A 122 -2.13 9.62 9.76
C PHE A 122 -1.88 8.76 8.50
N TRP A 123 -0.78 9.03 7.80
CA TRP A 123 -0.40 8.24 6.63
C TRP A 123 -0.12 6.78 6.97
N ALA A 124 0.61 6.51 8.05
CA ALA A 124 0.84 5.16 8.54
C ALA A 124 -0.46 4.44 8.89
N GLN A 125 -1.45 5.14 9.48
CA GLN A 125 -2.77 4.58 9.76
C GLN A 125 -3.48 4.15 8.46
N LEU A 126 -3.47 4.98 7.42
CA LEU A 126 -4.03 4.62 6.11
C LEU A 126 -3.35 3.37 5.53
N GLU A 127 -2.02 3.26 5.66
CA GLU A 127 -1.28 2.10 5.18
C GLU A 127 -1.60 0.83 5.97
N VAL A 128 -1.95 0.93 7.25
CA VAL A 128 -2.41 -0.21 8.05
C VAL A 128 -3.83 -0.62 7.68
N GLU A 129 -4.72 0.33 7.44
CA GLU A 129 -6.15 0.07 7.21
C GLU A 129 -6.48 -0.31 5.76
N PHE A 130 -5.85 0.36 4.79
CA PHE A 130 -6.10 0.14 3.36
C PHE A 130 -4.92 -0.47 2.63
N GLY A 131 -3.71 -0.35 3.17
CA GLY A 131 -2.59 -1.13 2.65
C GLY A 131 -2.91 -2.60 2.87
N LYS A 132 -2.99 -3.35 1.78
CA LYS A 132 -2.88 -4.81 1.90
C LYS A 132 -1.51 -5.07 2.51
N SER A 133 -1.45 -5.25 3.82
CA SER A 133 -0.24 -5.80 4.43
C SER A 133 0.03 -7.12 3.73
N ASP A 134 1.29 -7.43 3.44
CA ASP A 134 1.63 -8.70 2.80
C ASP A 134 1.04 -9.89 3.56
N ALA A 135 0.92 -9.76 4.90
CA ALA A 135 0.22 -10.70 5.77
C ALA A 135 -1.28 -10.82 5.45
N MET A 136 -2.00 -9.71 5.28
CA MET A 136 -3.43 -9.74 4.92
C MET A 136 -3.65 -10.37 3.54
N GLY A 137 -2.82 -10.04 2.55
CA GLY A 137 -2.90 -10.68 1.23
C GLY A 137 -2.63 -12.20 1.29
N MET A 138 -1.71 -12.64 2.15
CA MET A 138 -1.48 -14.07 2.40
C MET A 138 -2.68 -14.73 3.11
N VAL A 139 -3.30 -14.04 4.09
CA VAL A 139 -4.52 -14.52 4.77
C VAL A 139 -5.68 -14.66 3.78
N GLU A 140 -5.90 -13.68 2.90
CA GLU A 140 -6.92 -13.76 1.84
C GLU A 140 -6.71 -15.00 0.95
N LEU A 141 -5.47 -15.27 0.54
CA LEU A 141 -5.12 -16.44 -0.28
C LEU A 141 -5.27 -17.77 0.47
N ILE A 142 -4.98 -17.80 1.76
CA ILE A 142 -5.23 -18.98 2.61
C ILE A 142 -6.73 -19.25 2.73
N MET A 143 -7.53 -18.21 2.96
CA MET A 143 -9.00 -18.32 3.00
C MET A 143 -9.57 -18.78 1.65
N GLU A 144 -9.04 -18.25 0.53
CA GLU A 144 -9.41 -18.69 -0.83
C GLU A 144 -9.09 -20.18 -1.03
N PHE A 145 -7.93 -20.64 -0.54
CA PHE A 145 -7.51 -22.04 -0.61
C PHE A 145 -8.42 -22.96 0.20
N GLU A 146 -8.73 -22.60 1.45
CA GLU A 146 -9.64 -23.35 2.31
C GLU A 146 -11.05 -23.39 1.75
N LYS A 147 -11.55 -22.27 1.22
CA LYS A 147 -12.86 -22.21 0.57
C LYS A 147 -12.91 -23.14 -0.64
N THR A 148 -11.88 -23.10 -1.50
CA THR A 148 -11.78 -23.95 -2.70
C THR A 148 -11.85 -25.45 -2.35
N LEU A 149 -11.30 -25.87 -1.21
CA LEU A 149 -11.39 -27.27 -0.75
C LEU A 149 -12.81 -27.71 -0.37
N THR A 150 -13.69 -26.77 -0.07
CA THR A 150 -15.07 -27.02 0.40
C THR A 150 -16.15 -26.66 -0.61
N GLU A 151 -15.79 -25.98 -1.70
CA GLU A 151 -16.73 -25.63 -2.77
C GLU A 151 -17.13 -26.85 -3.60
N ASP A 152 -18.38 -26.86 -4.08
CA ASP A 152 -18.83 -27.86 -5.04
C ASP A 152 -18.02 -27.74 -6.35
N PHE A 153 -17.56 -28.88 -6.86
CA PHE A 153 -16.73 -28.95 -8.06
C PHE A 153 -17.36 -29.88 -9.10
N LYS A 154 -17.23 -29.53 -10.38
CA LYS A 154 -17.77 -30.34 -11.49
C LYS A 154 -16.89 -31.55 -11.80
N SER A 155 -15.58 -31.42 -11.61
CA SER A 155 -14.60 -32.49 -11.75
C SER A 155 -13.43 -32.32 -10.79
N VAL A 156 -12.75 -33.43 -10.48
CA VAL A 156 -11.55 -33.44 -9.64
C VAL A 156 -10.41 -32.62 -10.30
N ASP A 157 -10.31 -32.66 -11.62
CA ASP A 157 -9.32 -31.87 -12.38
C ASP A 157 -9.52 -30.35 -12.22
N GLU A 158 -10.78 -29.87 -12.26
CA GLU A 158 -11.10 -28.46 -12.05
C GLU A 158 -10.68 -28.02 -10.64
N LEU A 159 -10.96 -28.85 -9.64
CA LEU A 159 -10.56 -28.60 -8.25
C LEU A 159 -9.03 -28.54 -8.11
N PHE A 160 -8.30 -29.47 -8.72
CA PHE A 160 -6.83 -29.47 -8.75
C PHE A 160 -6.27 -28.19 -9.38
N GLN A 161 -6.82 -27.76 -10.52
CA GLN A 161 -6.37 -26.54 -11.18
C GLN A 161 -6.59 -25.29 -10.31
N LYS A 162 -7.77 -25.16 -9.69
CA LYS A 162 -8.07 -24.05 -8.77
C LYS A 162 -7.11 -24.03 -7.58
N LEU A 163 -6.93 -25.18 -6.91
CA LEU A 163 -6.01 -25.30 -5.77
C LEU A 163 -4.56 -25.00 -6.17
N ARG A 164 -4.10 -25.48 -7.32
CA ARG A 164 -2.75 -25.20 -7.85
C ARG A 164 -2.56 -23.70 -8.08
N ASN A 165 -3.56 -23.01 -8.65
CA ASN A 165 -3.50 -21.58 -8.91
C ASN A 165 -3.41 -20.75 -7.63
N VAL A 166 -4.27 -21.02 -6.65
CA VAL A 166 -4.25 -20.31 -5.35
C VAL A 166 -2.95 -20.59 -4.60
N ARG A 167 -2.52 -21.85 -4.55
CA ARG A 167 -1.23 -22.25 -3.95
C ARG A 167 -0.05 -21.51 -4.59
N ASN A 168 0.01 -21.46 -5.93
CA ASN A 168 1.11 -20.81 -6.63
C ASN A 168 1.15 -19.30 -6.34
N ARG A 169 -0.01 -18.65 -6.23
CA ARG A 169 -0.11 -17.24 -5.82
C ARG A 169 0.39 -17.06 -4.39
N LEU A 170 -0.07 -17.88 -3.45
CA LEU A 170 0.37 -17.81 -2.05
C LEU A 170 1.87 -18.03 -1.90
N ASN A 171 2.42 -19.02 -2.58
CA ASN A 171 3.85 -19.33 -2.50
C ASN A 171 4.72 -18.27 -3.16
N ARG A 172 4.26 -17.64 -4.25
CA ARG A 172 4.95 -16.49 -4.84
C ARG A 172 5.02 -15.34 -3.84
N GLN A 173 3.89 -14.99 -3.24
CA GLN A 173 3.83 -13.93 -2.24
C GLN A 173 4.65 -14.26 -1.00
N GLY A 174 4.59 -15.50 -0.50
CA GLY A 174 5.44 -15.97 0.60
C GLY A 174 6.93 -15.91 0.25
N GLN A 175 7.31 -16.18 -0.99
CA GLN A 175 8.71 -16.08 -1.44
C GLN A 175 9.18 -14.63 -1.55
N GLU A 176 8.31 -13.72 -1.97
CA GLU A 176 8.61 -12.28 -2.08
C GLU A 176 8.71 -11.61 -0.71
N THR A 177 7.77 -11.90 0.20
CA THR A 177 7.68 -11.27 1.51
C THR A 177 8.53 -11.97 2.58
N LEU A 178 8.43 -13.29 2.68
CA LEU A 178 9.01 -14.08 3.78
C LEU A 178 10.21 -14.93 3.36
N ARG A 179 10.53 -15.00 2.06
CA ARG A 179 11.54 -15.90 1.48
C ARG A 179 11.25 -17.38 1.78
N VAL A 180 9.98 -17.75 1.90
CA VAL A 180 9.53 -19.10 2.25
C VAL A 180 8.42 -19.58 1.30
N HIS A 181 8.44 -20.87 1.01
CA HIS A 181 7.37 -21.57 0.29
C HIS A 181 6.33 -22.12 1.28
N LEU A 182 5.18 -21.46 1.39
CA LEU A 182 4.22 -21.67 2.48
C LEU A 182 3.42 -22.97 2.36
N LEU A 183 2.98 -23.34 1.16
CA LEU A 183 2.19 -24.54 0.89
C LEU A 183 2.95 -25.51 -0.02
N PRO A 184 3.55 -26.57 0.55
CA PRO A 184 4.10 -27.67 -0.24
C PRO A 184 3.00 -28.40 -1.02
N SER A 185 3.37 -28.98 -2.17
CA SER A 185 2.45 -29.79 -2.98
C SER A 185 1.86 -30.96 -2.20
N GLN A 186 2.68 -31.62 -1.37
CA GLN A 186 2.29 -32.77 -0.55
C GLN A 186 1.15 -32.43 0.41
N LEU A 187 1.18 -31.23 1.00
CA LEU A 187 0.11 -30.77 1.90
C LEU A 187 -1.18 -30.46 1.14
N THR A 188 -1.08 -29.94 -0.09
CA THR A 188 -2.24 -29.71 -0.96
C THR A 188 -2.93 -31.03 -1.29
N ILE A 189 -2.14 -32.05 -1.63
CA ILE A 189 -2.61 -33.40 -1.92
C ILE A 189 -3.27 -34.01 -0.68
N ALA A 190 -2.60 -34.00 0.47
CA ALA A 190 -3.14 -34.56 1.71
C ALA A 190 -4.48 -33.91 2.10
N LYS A 191 -4.61 -32.58 1.94
CA LYS A 191 -5.87 -31.86 2.19
C LYS A 191 -6.96 -32.24 1.20
N LEU A 192 -6.63 -32.38 -0.09
CA LEU A 192 -7.59 -32.83 -1.10
C LEU A 192 -8.11 -34.24 -0.78
N LEU A 193 -7.20 -35.16 -0.46
CA LEU A 193 -7.57 -36.53 -0.06
C LEU A 193 -8.45 -36.53 1.21
N ALA A 194 -8.31 -35.55 2.09
CA ALA A 194 -9.18 -35.45 3.26
C ALA A 194 -10.60 -34.92 2.94
N THR A 195 -10.79 -34.22 1.81
CA THR A 195 -12.07 -33.56 1.45
C THR A 195 -12.85 -34.28 0.36
N LEU A 196 -12.22 -35.16 -0.43
CA LEU A 196 -12.92 -35.88 -1.50
C LEU A 196 -13.99 -36.85 -0.95
N PRO A 197 -15.22 -36.83 -1.50
CA PRO A 197 -16.29 -37.73 -1.07
C PRO A 197 -15.93 -39.22 -1.13
N GLY A 198 -16.43 -39.99 -0.16
CA GLY A 198 -16.29 -41.44 -0.02
C GLY A 198 -16.48 -42.26 -1.32
N HIS A 199 -17.36 -41.80 -2.20
CA HIS A 199 -17.70 -42.51 -3.45
C HIS A 199 -16.67 -42.31 -4.58
N LEU A 200 -15.74 -41.34 -4.45
CA LEU A 200 -14.61 -41.18 -5.38
C LEU A 200 -13.47 -42.14 -5.06
N TRP A 201 -13.51 -42.81 -3.90
CA TRP A 201 -12.53 -43.80 -3.45
C TRP A 201 -12.89 -45.18 -4.00
N GLY A 202 -12.82 -45.33 -5.32
CA GLY A 202 -12.98 -46.63 -5.98
C GLY A 202 -11.65 -47.39 -6.14
N PRO A 203 -11.68 -48.71 -6.43
CA PRO A 203 -10.48 -49.51 -6.72
C PRO A 203 -9.65 -49.03 -7.91
N SER A 204 -10.16 -48.06 -8.68
CA SER A 204 -9.53 -47.49 -9.87
C SER A 204 -8.66 -46.26 -9.61
N VAL A 205 -8.56 -45.79 -8.36
CA VAL A 205 -7.70 -44.64 -8.02
C VAL A 205 -6.28 -45.13 -7.73
N THR A 206 -5.50 -45.29 -8.80
CA THR A 206 -4.06 -45.53 -8.71
C THR A 206 -3.33 -44.21 -8.58
N PHE A 207 -2.90 -43.89 -7.36
CA PHE A 207 -2.00 -42.79 -7.06
C PHE A 207 -0.59 -43.12 -7.56
N SER A 208 -0.24 -42.70 -8.78
CA SER A 208 1.12 -42.85 -9.30
C SER A 208 1.97 -41.64 -8.89
N GLN A 209 3.26 -41.86 -8.63
CA GLN A 209 4.18 -40.79 -8.30
C GLN A 209 4.27 -39.75 -9.45
N GLU A 210 4.03 -40.16 -10.69
CA GLU A 210 4.04 -39.31 -11.90
C GLU A 210 2.88 -38.31 -11.95
N GLU A 211 1.70 -38.64 -11.41
CA GLU A 211 0.59 -37.68 -11.24
C GLU A 211 0.86 -36.68 -10.11
N PHE A 212 1.80 -37.00 -9.20
CA PHE A 212 2.18 -36.19 -8.05
C PHE A 212 3.50 -35.44 -8.19
N THR A 213 4.35 -35.83 -9.13
CA THR A 213 5.59 -35.13 -9.45
C THR A 213 5.31 -34.04 -10.47
N LEU A 214 5.33 -32.82 -9.93
CA LEU A 214 5.46 -31.55 -10.62
C LEU A 214 6.57 -31.57 -11.68
N GLU A 215 6.19 -31.61 -12.95
CA GLU A 215 6.71 -30.63 -13.91
C GLU A 215 5.57 -29.66 -14.30
#